data_AF-A0A0F4IUG3-F1
#
_entry.id   AF-A0A0F4IUG3-F1
#
_cell.length_a   1.000
_cell.length_b   1.000
_cell.length_c   1.000
_cell.angle_alpha   90.00
_cell.angle_beta   90.00
_cell.angle_gamma   90.00
#
_symmetry.space_group_name_H-M   'P 1'
#
loop_
_entity.id
_entity.type
_entity.pdbx_description
1 polymer ?
#
loop_
_entity_poly.entity_id
_entity_poly.type
_entity_poly.pdbx_seq_one_letter_code
_entity_poly.pdbx_strand_id
1 'polypeptide(L)'
;MPVTRKSLLRRGVVAATALPLLIGALASCGYGSEAEKDEPKAAGAAAEDGKKLSAPEVRIGYFPNLTHATALVGLQEGLIEKELNGTRIK
;
A
#
# COMPACT_ATOMS: atom_id res chain seq x y z
N MET A 1 -46.87 18.04 -32.02
CA MET A 1 -45.41 18.21 -31.91
C MET A 1 -44.88 17.44 -30.70
N PRO A 2 -44.06 16.39 -30.83
CA PRO A 2 -43.39 15.80 -29.68
C PRO A 2 -41.90 16.19 -29.65
N VAL A 3 -41.52 17.10 -28.75
CA VAL A 3 -40.10 17.42 -28.47
C VAL A 3 -39.89 17.46 -26.96
N THR A 4 -39.60 16.30 -26.35
CA THR A 4 -38.97 16.30 -25.01
C THR A 4 -38.30 14.98 -24.59
N ARG A 5 -38.18 13.96 -25.46
CA ARG A 5 -37.56 12.67 -25.06
C ARG A 5 -36.05 12.59 -25.32
N LYS A 6 -35.49 13.45 -26.18
CA LYS A 6 -34.07 13.38 -26.58
C LYS A 6 -33.09 14.02 -25.57
N SER A 7 -33.57 14.86 -24.65
CA SER A 7 -32.73 15.59 -23.69
C SER A 7 -32.34 14.74 -22.47
N LEU A 8 -33.27 13.92 -21.96
CA LEU A 8 -33.02 13.07 -20.78
C LEU A 8 -32.07 11.90 -21.07
N LEU A 9 -32.17 11.30 -22.26
CA LEU A 9 -31.27 10.22 -22.70
C LEU A 9 -29.81 10.69 -22.88
N ARG A 10 -29.59 11.93 -23.32
CA ARG A 10 -28.23 12.48 -23.49
C ARG A 10 -27.56 12.83 -22.16
N ARG A 11 -28.33 13.28 -21.16
CA ARG A 11 -27.82 13.58 -19.81
C ARG A 11 -27.51 12.32 -19.00
N GLY A 12 -28.24 11.22 -19.21
CA GLY A 12 -27.95 9.94 -18.55
C GLY A 12 -26.62 9.31 -18.97
N VAL A 13 -26.26 9.40 -20.26
CA VAL A 13 -25.01 8.82 -20.79
C VAL A 13 -23.75 9.57 -20.32
N VAL A 14 -23.83 10.90 -20.18
CA VAL A 14 -22.71 11.70 -19.67
C VAL A 14 -22.50 11.48 -18.16
N ALA A 15 -23.58 11.30 -17.39
CA ALA A 15 -23.49 11.02 -15.96
C ALA A 15 -22.94 9.61 -15.66
N ALA A 16 -23.22 8.62 -16.52
CA ALA A 16 -22.77 7.24 -16.33
C ALA A 16 -21.26 7.03 -16.54
N THR A 17 -20.59 7.91 -17.28
CA THR A 17 -19.14 7.80 -17.56
C THR A 17 -18.28 8.67 -16.63
N ALA A 18 -18.82 9.79 -16.14
CA ALA A 18 -18.10 10.68 -15.22
C ALA A 18 -17.96 10.09 -13.80
N LEU A 19 -18.95 9.31 -13.35
CA LEU A 19 -18.99 8.75 -12.00
C LEU A 19 -17.86 7.71 -11.72
N PRO A 20 -17.60 6.72 -12.59
CA PRO A 20 -16.50 5.78 -12.36
C PRO A 20 -15.11 6.42 -12.49
N LEU A 21 -14.95 7.45 -13.33
CA LEU A 21 -13.68 8.18 -13.44
C LEU A 21 -13.37 8.99 -12.18
N LEU A 22 -14.38 9.60 -11.56
CA LEU A 22 -14.21 10.34 -10.31
C LEU A 22 -13.89 9.38 -9.15
N ILE A 23 -14.62 8.27 -9.03
CA ILE A 23 -14.38 7.25 -7.99
C ILE A 23 -12.98 6.61 -8.16
N GLY A 24 -12.56 6.32 -9.40
CA GLY A 24 -11.22 5.80 -9.67
C GLY A 24 -10.09 6.76 -9.28
N ALA A 25 -10.26 8.07 -9.55
CA ALA A 25 -9.29 9.07 -9.15
C ALA A 25 -9.20 9.22 -7.62
N LEU A 26 -10.34 9.27 -6.92
CA LEU A 26 -10.39 9.38 -5.45
C LEU A 26 -9.87 8.10 -4.75
N ALA A 27 -10.14 6.91 -5.29
CA ALA A 27 -9.63 5.65 -4.73
C ALA A 27 -8.11 5.47 -4.94
N SER A 28 -7.54 6.04 -6.01
CA SER A 28 -6.11 5.91 -6.28
C SER A 28 -5.20 6.65 -5.28
N CYS A 29 -5.71 7.68 -4.61
CA CYS A 29 -4.98 8.36 -3.53
C CYS A 29 -5.19 7.71 -2.14
N GLY A 30 -6.11 6.75 -2.02
CA GLY A 30 -6.50 6.11 -0.74
C GLY A 30 -6.09 4.65 -0.58
N TYR A 31 -5.67 3.96 -1.66
CA TYR A 31 -5.32 2.53 -1.66
C TYR A 31 -4.11 2.15 -0.77
N GLY A 32 -3.50 3.12 -0.07
CA GLY A 32 -2.43 2.90 0.91
C GLY A 32 -2.77 3.25 2.37
N SER A 33 -4.01 3.63 2.69
CA SER A 33 -4.40 4.14 4.03
C SER A 33 -5.29 3.19 4.84
N GLU A 34 -5.33 1.91 4.49
CA GLU A 34 -5.96 0.90 5.34
C GLU A 34 -4.95 0.48 6.42
N ALA A 35 -4.79 1.34 7.43
CA ALA A 35 -4.14 1.00 8.68
C ALA A 35 -5.19 0.39 9.62
N GLU A 36 -5.15 -0.93 9.78
CA GLU A 36 -5.82 -1.56 10.93
C GLU A 36 -5.13 -1.09 12.22
N LYS A 37 -5.95 -0.83 13.24
CA LYS A 37 -5.62 -0.06 14.43
C LYS A 37 -4.62 -0.78 15.36
N ASP A 38 -3.56 -0.04 15.69
CA ASP A 38 -2.76 -0.01 16.92
C ASP A 38 -2.88 -1.19 17.91
N GLU A 39 -1.90 -2.09 17.86
CA GLU A 39 -1.28 -2.63 19.07
C GLU A 39 0.14 -2.04 19.15
N PRO A 40 0.69 -1.71 20.34
CA PRO A 40 2.08 -1.34 20.47
C PRO A 40 2.91 -2.60 20.18
N LYS A 41 3.19 -2.83 18.90
CA LYS A 41 4.01 -3.94 18.48
C LYS A 41 5.43 -3.60 18.87
N ALA A 42 5.87 -4.18 19.98
CA ALA A 42 7.27 -4.23 20.33
C ALA A 42 8.08 -4.58 19.07
N ALA A 43 9.06 -3.75 18.73
CA ALA A 43 10.09 -4.10 17.77
C ALA A 43 10.66 -5.45 18.18
N GLY A 44 10.44 -6.48 17.35
CA GLY A 44 10.81 -7.85 17.66
C GLY A 44 9.65 -8.84 17.74
N ALA A 45 8.75 -8.85 16.75
CA ALA A 45 8.06 -10.10 16.43
C ALA A 45 9.01 -10.94 15.58
N ALA A 46 9.86 -11.74 16.23
CA ALA A 46 10.64 -12.77 15.56
C ALA A 46 9.68 -13.70 14.80
N ALA A 47 9.91 -13.90 13.50
CA ALA A 47 9.24 -14.99 12.81
C ALA A 47 9.79 -16.31 13.38
N GLU A 48 8.89 -17.09 13.97
CA GLU A 48 9.22 -18.29 14.74
C GLU A 48 9.35 -19.56 13.87
N ASP A 49 9.07 -19.49 12.55
CA ASP A 49 8.92 -20.68 11.71
C ASP A 49 9.84 -20.76 10.47
N GLY A 50 10.87 -19.92 10.37
CA GLY A 50 11.80 -19.92 9.23
C GLY A 50 13.26 -20.17 9.59
N LYS A 51 13.99 -20.84 8.69
CA LYS A 51 15.45 -21.02 8.83
C LYS A 51 16.12 -19.64 8.67
N LYS A 52 16.89 -19.22 9.68
CA LYS A 52 17.79 -18.05 9.55
C LYS A 52 18.65 -18.15 8.30
N LEU A 53 19.01 -16.98 7.76
CA LEU A 53 20.04 -16.90 6.73
C LEU A 53 21.33 -17.55 7.24
N SER A 54 22.14 -18.07 6.31
CA SER A 54 23.47 -18.60 6.64
C SER A 54 24.39 -17.53 7.25
N ALA A 55 24.11 -16.25 6.99
CA ALA A 55 24.77 -15.13 7.63
C ALA A 55 24.08 -14.75 8.96
N PRO A 56 24.87 -14.48 10.02
CA PRO A 56 24.33 -14.06 11.32
C PRO A 56 23.77 -12.62 11.29
N GLU A 57 24.31 -11.78 10.41
CA GLU A 57 23.91 -10.37 10.25
C GLU A 57 23.91 -9.99 8.77
N VAL A 58 23.04 -9.05 8.40
CA VAL A 58 22.96 -8.47 7.06
C VAL A 58 22.93 -6.95 7.15
N ARG A 59 23.48 -6.30 6.13
CA ARG A 59 23.42 -4.84 5.97
C ARG A 59 22.54 -4.52 4.78
N ILE A 60 21.59 -3.62 4.97
CA ILE A 60 20.64 -3.25 3.92
C ILE A 60 21.02 -1.88 3.39
N GLY A 61 21.57 -1.84 2.18
CA GLY A 61 21.83 -0.60 1.48
C GLY A 61 20.57 -0.10 0.78
N TYR A 62 20.21 1.16 1.02
CA TYR A 62 19.16 1.86 0.28
C TYR A 62 19.61 3.30 0.00
N PHE A 63 19.11 3.87 -1.09
CA PHE A 63 19.34 5.28 -1.39
C PHE A 63 18.29 6.15 -0.71
N PRO A 64 18.63 7.35 -0.22
CA PRO A 64 17.66 8.28 0.34
C PRO A 64 16.89 8.99 -0.80
N ASN A 65 16.12 8.22 -1.57
CA ASN A 65 15.26 8.71 -2.65
C ASN A 65 13.85 8.09 -2.58
N LEU A 66 12.91 8.65 -3.35
CA LEU A 66 11.52 8.19 -3.34
C LEU A 66 11.34 6.74 -3.82
N THR A 67 12.20 6.26 -4.72
CA THR A 67 12.07 4.90 -5.27
C THR A 67 12.44 3.81 -4.26
N HIS A 68 13.16 4.14 -3.19
CA HIS A 68 13.55 3.21 -2.13
C HIS A 68 12.74 3.39 -0.84
N ALA A 69 11.64 4.16 -0.88
CA ALA A 69 10.78 4.38 0.28
C ALA A 69 10.25 3.06 0.88
N THR A 70 10.07 2.02 0.07
CA THR A 70 9.65 0.69 0.52
C THR A 70 10.66 0.04 1.49
N ALA A 71 11.96 0.22 1.27
CA ALA A 71 12.98 -0.28 2.18
C ALA A 71 12.94 0.47 3.53
N LEU A 72 12.72 1.78 3.49
CA LEU A 72 12.57 2.61 4.69
C LEU A 72 11.35 2.20 5.52
N VAL A 73 10.18 2.11 4.87
CA VAL A 73 8.94 1.68 5.54
C VAL A 73 9.07 0.24 6.03
N GLY A 74 9.66 -0.66 5.23
CA GLY A 74 9.87 -2.04 5.63
C GLY A 74 10.80 -2.22 6.84
N LEU A 75 11.77 -1.32 7.03
CA LEU A 75 12.60 -1.25 8.24
C LEU A 75 11.83 -0.64 9.43
N GLN A 76 11.12 0.47 9.20
CA GLN A 76 10.39 1.18 10.25
C GLN A 76 9.22 0.36 10.82
N GLU A 77 8.52 -0.37 9.97
CA GLU A 77 7.38 -1.24 10.32
C GLU A 77 7.82 -2.66 10.71
N GLY A 78 9.13 -2.95 10.72
CA GLY A 78 9.67 -4.27 11.08
C GLY A 78 9.29 -5.40 10.11
N LEU A 79 8.80 -5.09 8.91
CA LEU A 79 8.41 -6.08 7.90
C LEU A 79 9.61 -6.88 7.40
N ILE A 80 10.74 -6.20 7.19
CA ILE A 80 11.97 -6.86 6.72
C ILE A 80 12.55 -7.77 7.81
N GLU A 81 12.50 -7.33 9.08
CA GLU A 81 12.97 -8.14 10.21
C GLU A 81 12.16 -9.44 10.38
N LYS A 82 10.85 -9.37 10.13
CA LYS A 82 9.96 -10.54 10.13
C LYS A 82 10.42 -11.57 9.08
N GLU A 83 10.68 -11.14 7.85
CA GLU A 83 11.10 -12.05 6.77
C GLU A 83 12.52 -12.59 6.96
N LEU A 84 13.38 -11.88 7.71
CA LEU A 84 14.74 -12.32 8.02
C LEU A 84 14.81 -13.44 9.07
N ASN A 85 13.69 -13.86 9.65
CA ASN A 85 13.62 -14.99 10.59
C ASN A 85 14.62 -14.87 11.76
N GLY A 86 14.84 -13.64 12.24
CA GLY A 86 15.77 -13.32 13.32
C GLY A 86 17.23 -13.16 12.91
N THR A 87 17.59 -13.14 11.63
CA THR A 87 18.90 -12.64 11.18
C THR A 87 18.99 -11.14 11.49
N ARG A 88 20.08 -10.71 12.14
CA ARG A 88 20.20 -9.31 12.61
C ARG A 88 20.46 -8.35 11.46
N ILE A 89 19.89 -7.16 11.54
CA ILE A 89 20.19 -6.04 10.65
C ILE A 89 21.25 -5.15 11.33
N LYS A 90 22.24 -4.67 10.56
CA LYS A 90 23.35 -3.82 11.04
C LYS A 90 23.52 -2.56 10.20
#